data_AF-A0A951U2M4-F1
#
_entry.id   AF-A0A951U2M4-F1
#
_cell.length_a   1.000
_cell.length_b   1.000
_cell.length_c   1.000
_cell.angle_alpha   90.00
_cell.angle_beta   90.00
_cell.angle_gamma   90.00
#
_symmetry.space_group_name_H-M   'P 1'
#
loop_
_entity.id
_entity.type
_entity.pdbx_description
1 polymer ?
#
loop_
_entity_poly.entity_id
_entity_poly.type
_entity_poly.pdbx_seq_one_letter_code
_entity_poly.pdbx_strand_id
1 'polypeptide(L)' 'MYSRHRFPREIISHCVWLYYTFPLSYRDIEKMMLYRGIEVTYETIREWCQKFGQQYANQLRRKRPYITDKWHLDEMV' A
#
# COMPACT_ATOMS: atom_id res chain seq x y z
N MET A 1 -21.28 0.82 -7.43
CA MET A 1 -20.92 0.57 -6.02
C MET A 1 -19.74 1.45 -5.55
N TYR A 2 -19.77 2.77 -5.78
CA TYR A 2 -18.75 3.70 -5.26
C TYR A 2 -19.34 5.10 -4.98
N SER A 3 -20.61 5.16 -4.58
CA SER A 3 -21.21 6.44 -4.14
C SER A 3 -20.87 6.66 -2.67
N ARG A 4 -20.17 7.76 -2.38
CA ARG A 4 -19.87 8.33 -1.04
C ARG A 4 -18.59 7.89 -0.32
N HIS A 5 -17.45 7.77 -1.01
CA HIS A 5 -16.16 7.93 -0.32
C HIS A 5 -15.65 9.35 -0.58
N ARG A 6 -15.35 10.10 0.49
CA ARG A 6 -14.85 11.50 0.43
C ARG A 6 -13.51 11.60 -0.31
N PHE A 7 -12.82 10.47 -0.49
CA PHE A 7 -11.54 10.33 -1.16
C PHE A 7 -11.63 9.37 -2.36
N PRO A 8 -10.95 9.66 -3.47
CA PRO A 8 -10.88 8.74 -4.61
C PRO A 8 -10.16 7.44 -4.23
N ARG A 9 -10.58 6.32 -4.83
CA ARG A 9 -9.99 4.99 -4.63
C ARG A 9 -8.48 4.93 -4.88
N GLU A 10 -7.97 5.82 -5.71
CA GLU A 10 -6.56 5.96 -6.05
C GLU A 10 -5.74 6.40 -4.85
N ILE A 11 -6.26 7.34 -4.05
CA ILE A 11 -5.60 7.81 -2.82
C ILE A 11 -5.53 6.69 -1.79
N ILE A 12 -6.65 5.98 -1.59
CA ILE A 12 -6.73 4.84 -0.68
C ILE A 12 -5.70 3.78 -1.08
N SER A 13 -5.67 3.43 -2.36
CA SER A 13 -4.76 2.42 -2.90
C SER A 13 -3.29 2.86 -2.79
N HIS A 14 -3.01 4.15 -3.00
CA HIS A 14 -1.66 4.70 -2.88
C HIS A 14 -1.17 4.69 -1.42
N CYS A 15 -2.01 5.06 -0.44
CA CYS A 15 -1.66 4.98 0.98
C CYS A 15 -1.36 3.54 1.42
N VAL A 16 -2.21 2.59 1.02
CA VAL A 16 -2.02 1.16 1.34
C VAL A 16 -0.75 0.64 0.65
N TRP A 17 -0.50 1.01 -0.61
CA TRP A 17 0.73 0.62 -1.32
C TRP A 17 1.99 1.17 -0.64
N LEU A 18 2.00 2.44 -0.24
CA LEU A 18 3.13 3.05 0.45
C LEU A 18 3.44 2.29 1.75
N TYR A 19 2.42 1.91 2.51
CA TYR A 19 2.58 1.14 3.75
C TYR A 19 3.16 -0.27 3.51
N TYR A 20 2.70 -0.98 2.48
CA TYR A 20 3.17 -2.35 2.21
C TYR A 20 4.49 -2.42 1.41
N THR A 21 4.89 -1.33 0.75
CA THR A 21 6.08 -1.29 -0.11
C THR A 21 7.28 -0.65 0.58
N PHE A 22 7.04 0.36 1.42
CA PHE A 22 8.11 1.09 2.12
C PHE A 22 7.98 0.91 3.64
N PRO A 23 9.09 0.99 4.39
CA PRO A 23 9.08 0.95 5.85
C PRO A 23 8.62 2.29 6.44
N LEU A 24 7.42 2.76 6.06
CA LEU A 24 6.82 4.02 6.52
C LEU A 24 5.78 3.76 7.60
N SER A 25 5.73 4.61 8.63
CA SER A 25 4.64 4.58 9.61
C SER A 25 3.39 5.25 9.04
N TYR A 26 2.21 4.93 9.60
CA TYR A 26 0.95 5.59 9.22
C TYR A 26 1.01 7.12 9.32
N ARG A 27 1.73 7.66 10.31
CA ARG A 27 1.97 9.10 10.50
C ARG A 27 2.85 9.71 9.41
N ASP A 28 3.82 8.96 8.89
CA ASP A 28 4.65 9.43 7.79
C ASP A 28 3.83 9.51 6.50
N ILE A 29 2.97 8.51 6.26
CA ILE A 29 2.04 8.51 5.12
C ILE A 29 1.02 9.65 5.24
N GLU A 30 0.46 9.90 6.43
CA GLU A 30 -0.39 11.07 6.71
C GLU A 30 0.31 12.38 6.33
N LYS A 31 1.56 12.58 6.79
CA LYS A 31 2.35 13.76 6.44
C LYS A 31 2.60 13.86 4.94
N MET A 32 2.91 12.76 4.26
CA MET A 32 3.12 12.74 2.81
C MET A 32 1.86 13.12 2.03
N MET A 33 0.69 12.68 2.49
CA MET A 33 -0.59 13.06 1.90
C MET A 33 -0.88 14.54 2.18
N LEU A 34 -0.59 15.03 3.39
CA LEU A 34 -0.74 16.43 3.75
C LEU A 34 0.13 17.34 2.86
N TYR A 35 1.39 16.96 2.60
CA TYR A 35 2.27 17.67 1.66
C TYR A 35 1.73 17.71 0.23
N ARG A 36 0.90 16.73 -0.16
CA ARG A 36 0.20 16.69 -1.46
C ARG A 36 -1.12 17.47 -1.46
N GLY A 37 -1.46 18.16 -0.36
CA GLY A 37 -2.73 18.88 -0.20
C GLY A 37 -3.91 17.97 0.14
N ILE A 38 -3.64 16.74 0.60
CA ILE A 38 -4.65 15.73 0.93
C ILE A 38 -4.67 15.56 2.44
N GLU A 39 -5.68 16.15 3.09
CA GLU A 39 -5.90 16.02 4.52
C GLU A 39 -6.54 14.67 4.86
N VAL A 40 -5.73 13.69 5.21
CA VAL A 40 -6.16 12.35 5.64
C VAL A 40 -5.51 12.02 6.97
N THR A 41 -6.31 11.61 7.95
CA THR A 41 -5.80 11.23 9.27
C THR A 41 -5.16 9.85 9.27
N TYR A 42 -4.18 9.64 10.15
CA TYR A 42 -3.52 8.33 10.34
C TYR A 42 -4.54 7.21 10.65
N GLU A 43 -5.64 7.52 11.34
CA GLU A 43 -6.71 6.56 11.67
C GLU A 43 -7.42 6.09 10.41
N THR A 44 -7.71 7.01 9.49
CA THR A 44 -8.32 6.69 8.20
C THR A 44 -7.41 5.77 7.37
N ILE A 45 -6.10 6.04 7.37
CA ILE A 45 -5.12 5.19 6.67
C ILE A 45 -5.07 3.80 7.32
N ARG A 46 -5.11 3.73 8.65
CA ARG A 46 -5.13 2.46 9.39
C ARG A 46 -6.38 1.65 9.06
N GLU A 47 -7.56 2.26 9.03
CA GLU A 47 -8.81 1.59 8.65
C GLU A 47 -8.74 1.08 7.21
N TRP A 48 -8.15 1.84 6.28
CA TRP A 48 -7.95 1.39 4.90
C TRP A 48 -6.98 0.20 4.82
N CYS A 49 -5.87 0.23 5.56
CA CYS A 49 -4.95 -0.90 5.63
C CYS A 49 -5.61 -2.14 6.27
N GLN A 50 -6.48 -1.98 7.27
CA GLN A 50 -7.21 -3.11 7.85
C GLN A 50 -8.26 -3.68 6.89
N LYS A 51 -9.02 -2.82 6.21
CA LYS A 51 -10.13 -3.21 5.34
C LYS A 51 -9.66 -3.75 4.00
N PHE A 52 -8.66 -3.11 3.40
CA PHE A 52 -8.16 -3.45 2.07
C PHE A 52 -6.82 -4.19 2.10
N GLY A 53 -6.10 -4.23 3.23
CA GLY A 53 -4.80 -4.87 3.33
C GLY A 53 -4.82 -6.34 2.92
N GLN A 54 -5.86 -7.09 3.26
CA GLN A 54 -5.98 -8.50 2.84
C GLN A 54 -6.15 -8.64 1.32
N GLN A 55 -7.00 -7.80 0.71
CA GLN A 55 -7.19 -7.79 -0.74
C GLN A 55 -5.92 -7.30 -1.45
N TYR A 56 -5.23 -6.32 -0.88
CA TYR A 56 -3.99 -5.77 -1.42
C TYR A 56 -2.84 -6.77 -1.32
N ALA A 57 -2.68 -7.44 -0.18
CA ALA A 57 -1.71 -8.52 0.00
C ALA A 57 -1.98 -9.69 -0.96
N ASN A 58 -3.25 -10.06 -1.16
CA ASN A 58 -3.62 -11.09 -2.13
C ASN A 58 -3.33 -10.67 -3.58
N GLN A 59 -3.57 -9.40 -3.94
CA GLN A 59 -3.19 -8.86 -5.24
C GLN A 59 -1.68 -8.76 -5.43
N LEU A 60 -0.94 -8.35 -4.40
CA LEU A 60 0.52 -8.27 -4.44
C LEU A 60 1.13 -9.67 -4.58
N ARG A 61 0.59 -10.68 -3.89
CA ARG A 61 0.95 -12.10 -4.04
C ARG A 61 0.65 -12.63 -5.44
N ARG A 62 -0.47 -12.20 -6.06
CA ARG A 62 -0.83 -12.57 -7.44
C ARG A 62 0.01 -11.86 -8.50
N LYS A 63 0.45 -10.63 -8.23
CA LYS A 63 1.31 -9.84 -9.11
C LYS A 63 2.80 -10.18 -8.97
N ARG A 64 3.20 -10.87 -7.90
CA ARG A 64 4.52 -11.50 -7.87
C ARG A 64 4.55 -12.56 -8.97
N PRO A 65 5.48 -12.50 -9.93
CA PRO A 65 5.66 -13.59 -10.87
C PRO A 65 5.85 -14.88 -10.06
N TYR A 66 5.24 -15.96 -10.53
CA TYR A 66 5.56 -17.30 -10.05
C TYR A 66 7.09 -17.42 -10.09
N ILE A 67 7.72 -17.46 -8.91
CA ILE A 67 9.15 -17.76 -8.81
C ILE A 67 9.24 -19.21 -9.25
N THR A 68 9.42 -19.41 -10.56
CA THR A 68 9.96 -20.67 -11.04
C THR A 68 11.29 -20.86 -10.34
N ASP A 69 11.46 -22.04 -9.77
CA ASP A 69 12.55 -22.51 -8.92
C ASP A 69 13.91 -22.44 -9.65
N LYS A 70 14.41 -21.23 -9.85
CA LYS A 70 15.75 -20.93 -10.35
C LYS A 70 16.31 -19.79 -9.53
N TRP A 71 16.82 -20.17 -8.35
CA TRP A 71 17.72 -19.35 -7.57
C TRP A 71 19.02 -19.17 -8.37
N HIS A 72 19.23 -17.99 -8.95
CA HIS A 72 20.58 -17.56 -9.27
C HIS A 72 21.19 -17.01 -7.97
N LEU A 73 21.87 -17.90 -7.24
CA LEU A 73 22.79 -17.51 -6.20
C LEU A 73 23.98 -16.86 -6.91
N ASP A 74 24.05 -15.54 -6.91
CA ASP A 74 25.22 -14.81 -7.40
C ASP A 74 26.32 -14.98 -6.34
N GLU A 75 27.11 -16.03 -6.51
CA GLU A 75 28.36 -16.22 -5.78
C GLU A 75 29.37 -15.19 -6.34
N MET A 76 29.61 -14.12 -5.57
CA MET A 76 30.76 -13.25 -5.80
C MET A 76 32.02 -14.02 -5.40
N VAL A 77 32.78 -14.47 -6.40
CA VAL A 77 34.15 -14.96 -6.29
C VAL A 77 35.13 -13.80 -6.04
#